data_AF-A0A6N7GL29-F1
#
_entry.id   AF-A0A6N7GL29-F1
#
_cell.length_a   1.000
_cell.length_b   1.000
_cell.length_c   1.000
_cell.angle_alpha   90.00
_cell.angle_beta   90.00
_cell.angle_gamma   90.00
#
_symmetry.space_group_name_H-M   'P 1'
#
loop_
_entity.id
_entity.type
_entity.pdbx_description
1 polymer ?
#
loop_
_entity_poly.entity_id
_entity_poly.type
_entity_poly.pdbx_seq_one_letter_code
_entity_poly.pdbx_strand_id
1 'polypeptide(L)'
;MLRTMLKSKIHRATVTQADLHYVGSVTVDTDLLEAADLLPGEQVAIVDVSNGARLETYVIPGERGSGVIGINGAAAQLVHPGDIVILIAYAQLDDATARTFRPRVVHVDRANRIVATDADPTTLLTSG
;
A
#
# COMPACT_ATOMS: atom_id res chain seq x y z
N MET A 1 -16.20 -21.60 5.48
CA MET A 1 -16.48 -20.31 4.82
C MET A 1 -15.16 -19.57 4.65
N LEU A 2 -14.96 -18.89 3.52
CA LEU A 2 -13.80 -18.01 3.31
C LEU A 2 -14.16 -16.59 3.77
N ARG A 3 -13.18 -15.86 4.31
CA ARG A 3 -13.28 -14.46 4.74
C ARG A 3 -12.24 -13.62 4.01
N THR A 4 -12.64 -12.45 3.55
CA THR A 4 -11.71 -11.40 3.10
C THR A 4 -11.14 -10.69 4.32
N MET A 5 -9.84 -10.85 4.57
CA MET A 5 -9.15 -10.25 5.71
C MET A 5 -8.07 -9.27 5.23
N LEU A 6 -7.80 -8.22 6.01
CA LEU A 6 -6.61 -7.40 5.84
C LEU A 6 -5.38 -8.31 5.92
N LYS A 7 -4.66 -8.48 4.81
CA LYS A 7 -3.42 -9.25 4.76
C LYS A 7 -2.25 -8.37 5.18
N SER A 8 -2.14 -7.21 4.54
CA SER A 8 -1.09 -6.25 4.82
C SER A 8 -1.45 -4.85 4.36
N LYS A 9 -0.74 -3.84 4.89
CA LYS A 9 -0.83 -2.47 4.41
C LYS A 9 0.51 -1.73 4.50
N ILE A 10 0.73 -0.80 3.57
CA ILE A 10 1.71 0.28 3.71
C ILE A 10 0.94 1.51 4.15
N HIS A 11 1.19 1.97 5.37
CA HIS A 11 0.40 2.98 6.03
C HIS A 11 0.99 4.39 5.84
N ARG A 12 0.21 5.27 5.21
CA ARG A 12 0.50 6.70 5.02
C ARG A 12 1.76 6.99 4.21
N ALA A 13 1.94 6.24 3.13
CA ALA A 13 2.98 6.51 2.13
C ALA A 13 2.67 7.81 1.37
N THR A 14 3.71 8.57 1.05
CA THR A 14 3.65 9.76 0.19
C THR A 14 3.76 9.33 -1.27
N VAL A 15 2.82 9.75 -2.12
CA VAL A 15 2.91 9.54 -3.57
C VAL A 15 4.06 10.37 -4.13
N THR A 16 4.99 9.72 -4.82
CA THR A 16 6.21 10.38 -5.33
C THR A 16 6.09 10.77 -6.80
N GLN A 17 5.26 10.08 -7.56
CA GLN A 17 5.03 10.35 -8.99
C GLN A 17 3.64 9.90 -9.42
N ALA A 18 3.13 10.52 -10.48
CA ALA A 18 1.91 10.07 -11.14
C ALA A 18 2.04 10.24 -12.66
N ASP A 19 1.75 9.18 -13.42
CA ASP A 19 1.80 9.19 -14.89
C ASP A 19 0.48 8.71 -15.48
N LEU A 20 -0.28 9.64 -16.05
CA LEU A 20 -1.59 9.38 -16.65
C LEU A 20 -1.52 8.49 -17.90
N HIS A 21 -0.42 8.53 -18.65
CA HIS A 21 -0.30 7.85 -19.94
C HIS A 21 0.28 6.43 -19.81
N TYR A 22 0.68 6.02 -18.62
CA TYR A 22 1.17 4.68 -18.34
C TYR A 22 0.04 3.65 -18.12
N VAL A 23 0.35 2.36 -18.22
CA VAL A 23 -0.61 1.26 -18.01
C VAL A 23 -1.01 1.20 -16.53
N GLY A 24 -2.33 1.25 -16.26
CA GLY A 24 -2.89 1.36 -14.91
C GLY A 24 -2.34 0.32 -13.94
N SER A 25 -1.60 0.78 -12.92
CA SER A 25 -0.87 0.01 -11.90
C SER A 25 -0.38 0.97 -10.80
N VAL A 26 0.20 0.41 -9.72
CA VAL A 26 1.01 1.20 -8.77
C VAL A 26 2.42 0.68 -8.70
N THR A 27 3.40 1.55 -8.96
CA THR A 27 4.82 1.27 -8.76
C THR A 27 5.16 1.48 -7.29
N VAL A 28 5.76 0.48 -6.64
CA VAL A 28 6.11 0.54 -5.23
C VAL A 28 7.56 0.08 -5.05
N ASP A 29 8.33 0.81 -4.25
CA ASP A 29 9.67 0.40 -3.83
C ASP A 29 9.70 -1.07 -3.40
N THR A 30 10.64 -1.83 -3.95
CA THR A 30 10.82 -3.26 -3.63
C THR A 30 11.02 -3.52 -2.13
N ASP A 31 11.71 -2.65 -1.38
CA ASP A 31 11.86 -2.80 0.08
C ASP A 31 10.51 -2.71 0.81
N LEU A 32 9.61 -1.84 0.34
CA LEU A 32 8.26 -1.72 0.90
C LEU A 32 7.38 -2.93 0.54
N LEU A 33 7.53 -3.47 -0.68
CA LEU A 33 6.83 -4.67 -1.10
C LEU A 33 7.21 -5.87 -0.23
N GLU A 34 8.50 -6.10 -0.03
CA GLU A 34 8.99 -7.19 0.82
C GLU A 34 8.54 -7.01 2.28
N ALA A 35 8.61 -5.80 2.81
CA ALA A 35 8.16 -5.51 4.17
C ALA A 35 6.65 -5.75 4.36
N ALA A 36 5.85 -5.40 3.35
CA ALA A 36 4.40 -5.58 3.35
C ALA A 36 3.95 -6.95 2.84
N ASP A 37 4.86 -7.86 2.50
CA ASP A 37 4.54 -9.17 1.88
C ASP A 37 3.63 -9.02 0.65
N LEU A 38 3.95 -8.06 -0.24
CA LEU A 38 3.22 -7.82 -1.49
C LEU A 38 4.00 -8.40 -2.67
N LEU A 39 3.29 -9.13 -3.53
CA LEU A 39 3.88 -9.68 -4.76
C LEU A 39 3.64 -8.76 -5.97
N PRO A 40 4.58 -8.71 -6.93
CA PRO A 40 4.29 -8.13 -8.25
C PRO A 40 3.02 -8.75 -8.87
N GLY A 41 2.10 -7.90 -9.33
CA GLY A 41 0.81 -8.31 -9.87
C GLY A 41 -0.28 -8.55 -8.82
N GLU A 42 0.03 -8.47 -7.52
CA GLU A 42 -0.98 -8.61 -6.46
C GLU A 42 -1.93 -7.41 -6.43
N GLN A 43 -3.22 -7.68 -6.22
CA GLN A 43 -4.24 -6.65 -6.09
C GLN A 43 -4.05 -5.85 -4.81
N VAL A 44 -4.12 -4.53 -4.92
CA VAL A 44 -4.14 -3.60 -3.80
C VAL A 44 -5.27 -2.59 -3.95
N ALA A 45 -5.89 -2.26 -2.82
CA ALA A 45 -6.71 -1.07 -2.69
C ALA A 45 -5.84 0.11 -2.28
N ILE A 46 -5.94 1.21 -3.00
CA ILE A 46 -5.31 2.50 -2.66
C ILE A 46 -6.40 3.39 -2.11
N VAL A 47 -6.18 3.87 -0.88
CA VAL A 47 -7.08 4.82 -0.23
C VAL A 47 -6.31 6.10 0.05
N ASP A 48 -6.77 7.17 -0.56
CA ASP A 48 -6.15 8.49 -0.48
C ASP A 48 -6.68 9.23 0.74
N VAL A 49 -5.78 9.55 1.67
CA VAL A 49 -6.10 10.27 2.91
C VAL A 49 -6.21 11.77 2.67
N SER A 50 -5.56 12.31 1.64
CA SER A 50 -5.61 13.73 1.30
C SER A 50 -6.98 14.14 0.77
N ASN A 51 -7.58 13.32 -0.09
CA ASN A 51 -8.81 13.69 -0.82
C ASN A 51 -9.97 12.69 -0.69
N GLY A 52 -9.74 11.51 -0.09
CA GLY A 52 -10.78 10.49 0.15
C GLY A 52 -11.04 9.56 -1.03
N ALA A 53 -10.32 9.68 -2.15
CA ALA A 53 -10.43 8.78 -3.28
C ALA A 53 -10.08 7.33 -2.89
N ARG A 54 -10.73 6.37 -3.55
CA ARG A 54 -10.52 4.94 -3.32
C ARG A 54 -10.52 4.23 -4.66
N LEU A 55 -9.49 3.44 -4.92
CA LEU A 55 -9.37 2.66 -6.15
C LEU A 55 -8.70 1.31 -5.87
N GLU A 56 -8.87 0.38 -6.80
CA GLU A 56 -8.19 -0.91 -6.78
C GLU A 56 -7.33 -1.03 -8.04
N THR A 57 -6.14 -1.58 -7.87
CA THR A 57 -5.21 -1.85 -8.97
C THR A 57 -4.27 -2.98 -8.57
N TYR A 58 -3.18 -3.18 -9.30
CA TYR A 58 -2.15 -4.16 -8.98
C TYR A 58 -0.78 -3.50 -8.88
N VAL A 59 0.12 -4.17 -8.15
CA VAL A 59 1.47 -3.69 -7.86
C VAL A 59 2.44 -4.02 -9.00
N ILE A 60 3.36 -3.10 -9.29
CA ILE A 60 4.61 -3.38 -10.01
C ILE A 60 5.82 -2.94 -9.18
N PRO A 61 6.96 -3.66 -9.25
CA PRO A 61 8.13 -3.33 -8.47
C PRO A 61 8.82 -2.07 -9.01
N GLY A 62 9.16 -1.16 -8.10
CA GLY A 62 10.03 -0.02 -8.33
C GLY A 62 11.47 -0.27 -7.88
N GLU A 63 12.35 0.68 -8.15
CA GLU A 63 13.75 0.62 -7.72
C GLU A 63 13.86 0.48 -6.19
N ARG A 64 14.70 -0.44 -5.74
CA ARG A 64 14.90 -0.74 -4.32
C ARG A 64 15.50 0.45 -3.57
N GLY A 65 14.91 0.80 -2.44
CA GLY A 65 15.38 1.89 -1.55
C GLY A 65 15.10 3.29 -2.10
N SER A 66 14.38 3.41 -3.21
CA SER A 66 14.00 4.69 -3.83
C SER A 66 12.90 5.43 -3.07
N GLY A 67 12.11 4.72 -2.26
CA GLY A 67 10.88 5.21 -1.64
C GLY A 67 9.76 5.47 -2.66
N VAL A 68 9.84 4.95 -3.88
CA VAL A 68 8.85 5.25 -4.93
C VAL A 68 7.46 4.74 -4.57
N ILE A 69 6.47 5.60 -4.76
CA ILE A 69 5.04 5.29 -4.78
C ILE A 69 4.47 6.01 -5.99
N GLY A 70 4.41 5.30 -7.11
CA GLY A 70 4.04 5.83 -8.42
C GLY A 70 2.65 5.40 -8.85
N ILE A 71 1.73 6.35 -9.03
CA ILE A 71 0.37 6.06 -9.47
C ILE A 71 0.28 6.18 -10.98
N ASN A 72 -0.09 5.09 -11.66
CA ASN A 72 -0.07 5.03 -13.11
C ASN A 72 -1.47 4.95 -13.73
N GLY A 73 -1.61 5.45 -14.96
CA GLY A 73 -2.81 5.37 -15.78
C GLY A 73 -3.97 6.21 -15.24
N ALA A 74 -5.20 5.72 -15.42
CA ALA A 74 -6.42 6.45 -15.04
C ALA A 74 -6.45 6.89 -13.57
N ALA A 75 -5.75 6.17 -12.68
CA ALA A 75 -5.64 6.51 -11.26
C ALA A 75 -4.93 7.86 -11.01
N ALA A 76 -4.06 8.30 -11.92
CA ALA A 76 -3.35 9.59 -11.82
C ALA A 76 -4.29 10.81 -11.94
N GLN A 77 -5.55 10.63 -12.35
CA GLN A 77 -6.56 11.69 -12.30
C GLN A 77 -7.09 11.96 -10.88
N LEU A 78 -6.92 11.00 -9.95
CA LEU A 78 -7.52 11.04 -8.62
C LEU A 78 -6.48 11.11 -7.50
N VAL A 79 -5.23 10.77 -7.79
CA VAL A 79 -4.14 10.69 -6.80
C VAL A 79 -2.91 11.34 -7.41
N HIS A 80 -2.33 12.31 -6.69
CA HIS A 80 -1.28 13.18 -7.20
C HIS A 80 0.00 13.10 -6.37
N PRO A 81 1.17 13.47 -6.92
CA PRO A 81 2.41 13.58 -6.14
C PRO A 81 2.22 14.48 -4.92
N GLY A 82 2.68 14.01 -3.76
CA GLY A 82 2.49 14.66 -2.46
C GLY A 82 1.28 14.16 -1.66
N ASP A 83 0.34 13.44 -2.29
CA ASP A 83 -0.79 12.85 -1.56
C ASP A 83 -0.33 11.75 -0.60
N ILE A 84 -1.07 11.62 0.51
CA ILE A 84 -0.81 10.58 1.51
C ILE A 84 -1.80 9.45 1.29
N VAL A 85 -1.28 8.27 0.95
CA VAL A 85 -2.08 7.09 0.63
C VAL A 85 -1.81 5.95 1.60
N ILE A 86 -2.78 5.03 1.70
CA ILE A 86 -2.59 3.72 2.31
C ILE A 86 -2.83 2.68 1.23
N LEU A 87 -1.84 1.82 0.99
CA LEU A 87 -1.96 0.66 0.12
C LEU A 87 -2.36 -0.53 0.96
N ILE A 88 -3.43 -1.25 0.60
CA ILE A 88 -3.98 -2.36 1.36
C ILE A 88 -4.09 -3.59 0.46
N ALA A 89 -3.50 -4.71 0.88
CA ALA A 89 -3.80 -6.01 0.32
C ALA A 89 -4.75 -6.80 1.21
N TYR A 90 -5.69 -7.49 0.58
CA TYR A 90 -6.62 -8.39 1.23
C TYR A 90 -6.35 -9.83 0.80
N ALA A 91 -6.61 -10.78 1.70
CA ALA A 91 -6.52 -12.21 1.39
C ALA A 91 -7.83 -12.92 1.73
N GLN A 92 -8.15 -13.96 0.96
CA GLN A 92 -9.19 -14.92 1.31
C GLN A 92 -8.59 -15.98 2.24
N LEU A 93 -9.09 -16.05 3.47
CA LEU A 93 -8.64 -17.01 4.48
C LEU A 93 -9.83 -17.87 4.91
N ASP A 94 -9.59 -19.14 5.25
CA ASP A 94 -10.61 -19.95 5.93
C ASP A 94 -10.92 -19.39 7.33
N ASP A 95 -12.12 -19.67 7.84
CA ASP A 95 -12.61 -19.11 9.12
C ASP A 95 -11.67 -19.40 10.31
N ALA A 96 -11.01 -20.55 10.35
CA ALA A 96 -10.12 -20.90 11.45
C ALA A 96 -8.85 -20.05 11.40
N THR A 97 -8.20 -19.99 10.22
CA THR A 97 -7.03 -19.14 10.00
C THR A 97 -7.33 -17.66 10.23
N ALA A 98 -8.47 -17.17 9.73
CA ALA A 98 -8.86 -15.76 9.82
C ALA A 98 -8.98 -15.23 11.26
N ARG A 99 -9.34 -16.08 12.23
CA ARG A 99 -9.53 -15.68 13.65
C ARG A 99 -8.22 -15.40 14.37
N THR A 100 -7.13 -15.99 13.91
CA THR A 100 -5.80 -15.87 14.52
C THR A 100 -4.80 -15.16 13.62
N PHE A 101 -5.19 -14.85 12.37
CA PHE A 101 -4.35 -14.18 11.40
C PHE A 101 -3.92 -12.80 11.91
N ARG A 102 -2.63 -12.50 11.74
CA ARG A 102 -2.04 -11.21 12.08
C ARG A 102 -1.56 -10.54 10.80
N PRO A 103 -2.09 -9.34 10.46
CA PRO A 103 -1.67 -8.65 9.26
C PRO A 103 -0.24 -8.14 9.38
N ARG A 104 0.37 -7.77 8.25
CA ARG A 104 1.61 -6.97 8.25
C ARG A 104 1.28 -5.51 8.04
N VAL A 105 1.61 -4.67 9.01
CA VAL A 105 1.44 -3.23 8.93
C VAL A 105 2.80 -2.57 8.83
N VAL A 106 3.06 -1.90 7.71
CA VAL A 106 4.31 -1.16 7.46
C VAL A 106 4.03 0.33 7.67
N HIS A 107 4.71 0.93 8.64
CA HIS A 107 4.67 2.37 8.90
C HIS A 107 5.85 3.04 8.22
N VAL A 108 5.60 4.12 7.50
CA VAL A 108 6.64 4.89 6.81
C VAL A 108 6.66 6.36 7.24
N ASP A 109 7.83 6.99 7.08
CA ASP A 109 7.99 8.45 7.20
C ASP A 109 7.55 9.16 5.90
N ARG A 110 7.67 10.50 5.86
CA ARG A 110 7.31 11.30 4.67
C ARG A 110 8.15 10.99 3.43
N ALA A 111 9.35 10.44 3.61
CA ALA A 111 10.24 10.02 2.54
C ALA A 111 10.07 8.53 2.21
N ASN A 112 8.97 7.92 2.68
CA ASN A 112 8.64 6.51 2.51
C ASN A 112 9.66 5.53 3.09
N ARG A 113 10.49 5.95 4.06
CA ARG A 113 11.37 5.04 4.79
C ARG A 113 10.59 4.33 5.88
N ILE A 114 10.83 3.04 6.04
CA ILE A 114 10.16 2.23 7.06
C ILE A 114 10.60 2.72 8.45
N VAL A 115 9.62 3.09 9.26
CA VAL A 115 9.80 3.49 10.66
C VAL A 115 9.56 2.30 11.58
N ALA A 116 8.56 1.48 11.28
CA ALA A 116 8.21 0.30 12.07
C ALA A 116 7.39 -0.70 11.25
N THR A 117 7.41 -1.95 11.69
CA THR A 117 6.53 -3.01 11.20
C THR A 117 5.90 -3.75 12.36
N ASP A 118 4.58 -3.94 12.30
CA ASP A 118 3.82 -4.64 13.34
C ASP A 118 2.58 -5.35 12.77
N ALA A 119 1.65 -5.74 13.66
CA ALA A 119 0.40 -6.41 13.30
C ALA A 119 -0.85 -5.69 13.82
N ASP A 120 -0.73 -4.47 14.34
CA ASP A 120 -1.85 -3.68 14.84
C ASP A 120 -2.33 -2.69 13.76
N PRO A 121 -3.48 -2.94 13.11
CA PRO A 121 -3.99 -2.04 12.09
C PRO A 121 -4.53 -0.72 12.64
N THR A 122 -4.65 -0.57 13.96
CA THR A 122 -5.28 0.59 14.62
C THR A 122 -4.28 1.61 15.16
N THR A 123 -3.01 1.22 15.31
CA THR A 123 -1.97 2.13 15.76
C THR A 123 -1.62 3.14 14.66
N LEU A 124 -1.55 4.42 15.03
CA LEU A 124 -1.01 5.48 14.20
C LEU A 124 0.34 5.90 14.79
N LEU A 125 1.43 5.39 14.20
CA LEU A 125 2.77 5.90 14.50
C LEU A 125 2.95 7.20 13.70
N THR A 126 2.96 8.32 14.42
CA THR A 126 3.36 9.61 13.84
C THR A 126 4.85 9.78 14.08
N SER A 127 5.63 9.84 13.00
CA SER A 127 6.97 10.42 13.09
C SER A 127 6.79 11.91 13.37
N GLY A 128 7.30 12.38 14.51
CA GLY A 128 7.36 13.80 14.86
C GLY A 128 8.13 14.63 13.84
#